data_AF-A0A0F8Z298-F1
#
_entry.id   AF-A0A0F8Z298-F1
#
_cell.length_a   1.000
_cell.length_b   1.000
_cell.length_c   1.000
_cell.angle_alpha   90.00
_cell.angle_beta   90.00
_cell.angle_gamma   90.00
#
_symmetry.space_group_name_H-M   'P 1'
#
loop_
_entity.id
_entity.type
_entity.pdbx_description
1 polymer ?
#
loop_
_entity_poly.entity_id
_entity_poly.type
_entity_poly.pdbx_seq_one_letter_code
_entity_poly.pdbx_strand_id
1 'polypeptide(L)'
;MASGKRKKKKSLSSRVRTLEKRVSSLAVMKLRQKIVTESKVVTSTSNGFATGTVSCPYGTKVVGGGGEWLGRMYRDQTIMVSRPEVRGWTAMGALPFTSAGWSFRIHAICTRL
;
A
#
# COMPACT_ATOMS: atom_id res chain seq x y z
N MET A 1 -38.02 50.65 -16.01
CA MET A 1 -37.33 49.42 -16.44
C MET A 1 -36.08 49.15 -15.57
N ALA A 2 -36.20 48.52 -14.39
CA ALA A 2 -35.04 48.28 -13.50
C ALA A 2 -35.01 46.89 -12.80
N SER A 3 -35.97 46.01 -13.11
CA SER A 3 -36.18 44.75 -12.37
C SER A 3 -35.31 43.57 -12.86
N GLY A 4 -34.84 43.58 -14.12
CA GLY A 4 -34.13 42.45 -14.73
C GLY A 4 -32.69 42.23 -14.25
N LYS A 5 -31.93 43.29 -13.95
CA LYS A 5 -30.51 43.19 -13.56
C LYS A 5 -30.31 42.59 -12.16
N ARG A 6 -31.26 42.80 -11.24
CA ARG A 6 -31.20 42.28 -9.85
C ARG A 6 -31.40 40.76 -9.78
N LYS A 7 -32.28 40.19 -10.61
CA LYS A 7 -32.52 38.73 -10.67
C LYS A 7 -31.31 37.98 -11.24
N LYS A 8 -30.65 38.53 -12.27
CA LYS A 8 -29.47 37.94 -12.91
C LYS A 8 -28.25 37.87 -11.97
N LYS A 9 -28.01 38.92 -11.17
CA LYS A 9 -26.95 38.95 -10.15
C LYS A 9 -27.14 37.92 -9.02
N LYS A 10 -28.39 37.73 -8.55
CA LYS A 10 -28.70 36.72 -7.52
C LYS A 10 -28.50 35.29 -8.03
N SER A 11 -28.86 35.02 -9.30
CA SER A 11 -28.67 33.70 -9.94
C SER A 11 -27.20 33.35 -10.17
N LEU A 12 -26.35 34.35 -10.48
CA LEU A 12 -24.92 34.12 -10.62
C LEU A 12 -24.25 33.82 -9.28
N SER A 13 -24.65 34.56 -8.23
CA SER A 13 -24.15 34.37 -6.86
C SER A 13 -24.47 32.99 -6.29
N SER A 14 -25.67 32.46 -6.55
CA SER A 14 -26.03 31.10 -6.08
C SER A 14 -25.22 30.02 -6.79
N ARG A 15 -25.00 30.15 -8.10
CA ARG A 15 -24.19 29.20 -8.88
C ARG A 15 -22.72 29.17 -8.43
N VAL A 16 -22.13 30.34 -8.15
CA VAL A 16 -20.76 30.43 -7.62
C VAL A 16 -20.66 29.72 -6.27
N ARG A 17 -21.62 29.96 -5.35
CA ARG A 17 -21.66 29.24 -4.06
C ARG A 17 -21.84 27.73 -4.22
N THR A 18 -22.62 27.27 -5.20
CA THR A 18 -22.78 25.84 -5.48
C THR A 18 -21.49 25.23 -6.02
N LEU A 19 -20.78 25.95 -6.89
CA LEU A 19 -19.47 25.52 -7.40
C LEU A 19 -18.42 25.49 -6.29
N GLU A 20 -18.35 26.50 -5.42
CA GLU A 20 -17.45 26.51 -4.26
C GLU A 20 -17.69 25.33 -3.32
N LYS A 21 -18.96 24.99 -3.07
CA LYS A 21 -19.33 23.80 -2.29
C LYS A 21 -18.91 22.50 -2.96
N ARG A 22 -19.08 22.39 -4.28
CA ARG A 22 -18.68 21.20 -5.07
C ARG A 22 -17.15 21.06 -5.17
N VAL A 23 -16.43 22.15 -5.37
CA VAL A 23 -14.97 22.18 -5.37
C VAL A 23 -14.43 21.85 -3.98
N SER A 24 -15.05 22.39 -2.92
CA SER A 24 -14.72 22.01 -1.53
C SER A 24 -15.01 20.54 -1.24
N SER A 25 -16.13 19.98 -1.71
CA SER A 25 -16.43 18.55 -1.52
C SER A 25 -15.48 17.65 -2.32
N LEU A 26 -15.07 18.06 -3.52
CA LEU A 26 -14.05 17.37 -4.32
C LEU A 26 -12.66 17.46 -3.68
N ALA A 27 -12.31 18.59 -3.07
CA ALA A 27 -11.05 18.76 -2.33
C ALA A 27 -11.02 17.93 -1.04
N VAL A 28 -12.18 17.70 -0.40
CA VAL A 28 -12.32 16.78 0.76
C VAL A 28 -12.38 15.30 0.32
N MET A 29 -12.68 15.01 -0.95
CA MET A 29 -12.40 13.71 -1.58
C MET A 29 -10.91 13.49 -1.90
N LYS A 30 -10.00 14.19 -1.20
CA LYS A 30 -8.62 13.72 -1.02
C LYS A 30 -8.70 12.37 -0.29
N LEU A 31 -8.72 11.32 -1.10
CA LEU A 31 -8.64 9.92 -0.71
C LEU A 31 -7.69 9.78 0.48
N ARG A 32 -8.22 9.62 1.69
CA ARG A 32 -7.46 9.05 2.80
C ARG A 32 -7.30 7.55 2.55
N GLN A 33 -6.75 7.18 1.39
CA GLN A 33 -6.26 5.82 1.19
C GLN A 33 -5.07 5.67 2.12
N LYS A 34 -5.37 5.23 3.34
CA LYS A 34 -4.37 4.92 4.34
C LYS A 34 -3.65 3.67 3.85
N ILE A 35 -2.51 3.88 3.21
CA ILE A 35 -1.58 2.80 2.90
C ILE A 35 -1.01 2.33 4.24
N VAL A 36 -1.10 1.03 4.51
CA VAL A 36 -0.52 0.39 5.68
C VAL A 36 0.55 -0.56 5.18
N THR A 37 1.71 -0.57 5.84
CA THR A 37 2.78 -1.52 5.51
C THR A 37 2.95 -2.45 6.70
N GLU A 38 2.84 -3.74 6.45
CA GLU A 38 3.14 -4.78 7.43
C GLU A 38 4.47 -5.44 7.05
N SER A 39 5.24 -5.86 8.06
CA SER A 39 6.51 -6.54 7.80
C SER A 39 6.77 -7.68 8.77
N LYS A 40 7.51 -8.68 8.32
CA LYS A 40 7.93 -9.83 9.13
C LYS A 40 9.36 -10.19 8.78
N VAL A 41 10.16 -10.42 9.82
CA VAL A 41 11.49 -11.02 9.66
C VAL A 41 11.34 -12.53 9.63
N VAL A 42 11.95 -13.15 8.63
CA VAL A 42 12.05 -14.59 8.46
C VAL A 42 13.51 -14.95 8.65
N THR A 43 13.78 -15.85 9.58
CA THR A 43 15.12 -16.40 9.81
C THR A 43 15.10 -17.85 9.37
N SER A 44 16.08 -18.25 8.56
CA SER A 44 16.17 -19.62 8.12
C SER A 44 16.58 -20.54 9.25
N THR A 45 15.83 -21.62 9.44
CA THR A 45 16.13 -22.70 10.36
C THR A 45 16.83 -23.88 9.67
N SER A 46 16.93 -23.86 8.34
CA SER A 46 17.53 -24.91 7.52
C SER A 46 18.46 -24.33 6.46
N ASN A 47 19.15 -25.22 5.74
CA ASN A 47 19.98 -24.82 4.61
C ASN A 47 19.11 -24.64 3.37
N GLY A 48 19.49 -23.69 2.51
CA GLY A 48 18.91 -23.55 1.18
C GLY A 48 17.75 -22.57 1.09
N PHE A 49 16.64 -22.79 1.78
CA PHE A 49 15.41 -22.00 1.55
C PHE A 49 14.64 -21.71 2.83
N ALA A 50 14.02 -20.54 2.90
CA ALA A 50 13.08 -20.18 3.94
C ALA A 50 11.96 -19.33 3.36
N THR A 51 10.74 -19.59 3.81
CA THR A 51 9.53 -18.92 3.33
C THR A 51 8.87 -18.17 4.48
N GLY A 52 8.33 -17.00 4.19
CA GLY A 52 7.41 -16.34 5.10
C GLY A 52 6.26 -15.68 4.38
N THR A 53 5.21 -15.43 5.17
CA THR A 53 4.03 -14.70 4.73
C THR A 53 3.77 -13.57 5.73
N VAL A 54 3.50 -12.39 5.20
CA VAL A 54 2.97 -11.24 5.92
C VAL A 54 1.52 -11.08 5.54
N SER A 55 0.65 -10.96 6.55
CA SER A 55 -0.76 -10.69 6.33
C SER A 55 -1.08 -9.22 6.52
N CYS A 56 -1.96 -8.69 5.70
CA CYS A 56 -2.52 -7.35 5.88
C CYS A 56 -3.57 -7.33 7.01
N PRO A 57 -3.74 -6.20 7.73
CA PRO A 57 -4.75 -6.09 8.77
C PRO A 57 -6.18 -6.26 8.24
N TYR A 58 -7.10 -6.66 9.13
CA TYR A 58 -8.52 -6.76 8.78
C TYR A 58 -9.06 -5.45 8.17
N GLY A 59 -9.89 -5.59 7.13
CA GLY A 59 -10.46 -4.44 6.40
C GLY A 59 -9.51 -3.79 5.39
N THR A 60 -8.37 -4.42 5.11
CA THR A 60 -7.43 -4.00 4.05
C THR A 60 -7.17 -5.14 3.07
N LYS A 61 -6.73 -4.80 1.85
CA LYS A 61 -6.26 -5.75 0.84
C LYS A 61 -4.77 -5.52 0.56
N VAL A 62 -4.06 -6.61 0.29
CA VAL A 62 -2.69 -6.52 -0.24
C VAL A 62 -2.75 -5.94 -1.66
N VAL A 63 -1.96 -4.92 -1.92
CA VAL A 63 -1.80 -4.32 -3.27
C VAL A 63 -0.40 -4.51 -3.83
N GLY A 64 0.54 -4.90 -2.99
CA GLY A 64 1.92 -5.16 -3.38
C GLY A 64 2.74 -5.58 -2.17
N GLY A 65 4.04 -5.69 -2.38
CA GLY A 65 4.99 -6.03 -1.33
C GLY A 65 6.38 -6.26 -1.91
N GLY A 66 7.28 -6.73 -1.05
CA GLY A 66 8.65 -7.01 -1.42
C GLY A 66 9.37 -7.82 -0.36
N GLY A 67 10.65 -8.07 -0.60
CA GLY A 67 11.53 -8.65 0.40
C GLY A 67 12.93 -8.06 0.30
N GLU A 68 13.60 -7.97 1.44
CA GLU A 68 14.98 -7.50 1.55
C GLU A 68 15.81 -8.46 2.41
N TRP A 69 17.04 -8.72 2.01
CA TRP A 69 17.99 -9.47 2.82
C TRP A 69 18.43 -8.66 4.04
N LEU A 70 18.61 -9.31 5.18
CA LEU A 70 19.13 -8.67 6.40
C LEU A 70 20.56 -9.16 6.67
N GLY A 71 21.43 -8.21 7.01
CA GLY A 71 22.82 -8.52 7.38
C GLY A 71 23.76 -8.56 6.17
N ARG A 72 24.67 -9.54 6.14
CA ARG A 72 25.68 -9.66 5.09
C ARG A 72 25.03 -10.04 3.76
N MET A 73 25.55 -9.48 2.67
CA MET A 73 25.26 -10.00 1.34
C MET A 73 26.00 -11.31 1.11
N TYR A 74 25.27 -12.30 0.64
CA TYR A 74 25.83 -13.59 0.23
C TYR A 74 25.87 -13.67 -1.30
N ARG A 75 26.80 -14.48 -1.83
CA ARG A 75 26.76 -14.87 -3.24
C ARG A 75 25.50 -15.73 -3.47
N ASP A 76 24.88 -15.56 -4.64
CA ASP A 76 23.72 -16.33 -5.08
C ASP A 76 22.45 -16.15 -4.23
N GLN A 77 22.39 -15.07 -3.43
CA GLN A 77 21.21 -14.71 -2.65
C GLN A 77 20.05 -14.33 -3.58
N THR A 78 18.91 -15.00 -3.42
CA THR A 78 17.72 -14.74 -4.24
C THR A 78 16.50 -14.58 -3.37
N ILE A 79 15.69 -13.54 -3.62
CA ILE A 79 14.36 -13.41 -3.04
C ILE A 79 13.34 -13.58 -4.17
N MET A 80 12.51 -14.60 -4.01
CA MET A 80 11.35 -14.84 -4.86
C MET A 80 10.11 -14.35 -4.14
N VAL A 81 9.30 -13.52 -4.81
CA VAL A 81 8.03 -13.02 -4.27
C VAL A 81 6.87 -13.62 -5.03
N SER A 82 5.81 -14.00 -4.32
CA SER A 82 4.57 -14.48 -4.94
C SER A 82 3.74 -13.30 -5.45
N ARG A 83 2.71 -13.61 -6.26
CA ARG A 83 1.65 -12.62 -6.54
C ARG A 83 0.90 -12.30 -5.25
N PRO A 84 0.35 -11.08 -5.11
CA PRO A 84 -0.44 -10.72 -3.94
C PRO A 84 -1.66 -11.64 -3.83
N GLU A 85 -1.79 -12.33 -2.70
CA GLU A 85 -3.00 -13.05 -2.32
C GLU A 85 -3.95 -12.11 -1.57
N VAL A 86 -5.24 -12.45 -1.49
CA VAL A 86 -6.30 -11.56 -0.97
C VAL A 86 -5.96 -10.96 0.41
N ARG A 87 -5.16 -11.67 1.22
CA ARG A 87 -4.74 -11.21 2.55
C ARG A 87 -3.25 -11.34 2.85
N GLY A 88 -2.45 -11.90 1.95
CA GLY A 88 -1.06 -12.25 2.22
C GLY A 88 -0.09 -11.82 1.12
N TRP A 89 1.11 -11.42 1.54
CA TRP A 89 2.29 -11.33 0.69
C TRP A 89 3.30 -12.38 1.14
N THR A 90 3.65 -13.29 0.24
CA THR A 90 4.59 -14.38 0.52
C THR A 90 5.88 -14.15 -0.24
N ALA A 91 6.99 -14.41 0.45
CA ALA A 91 8.30 -14.43 -0.17
C ALA A 91 9.12 -15.62 0.33
N MET A 92 9.96 -16.13 -0.56
CA MET A 92 10.93 -17.16 -0.28
C MET A 92 12.33 -16.57 -0.48
N GLY A 93 13.16 -16.66 0.55
CA GLY A 93 14.59 -16.46 0.44
C GLY A 93 15.27 -17.78 0.05
N ALA A 94 16.23 -17.71 -0.86
CA ALA A 94 17.05 -18.83 -1.29
C ALA A 94 18.54 -18.49 -1.17
N LEU A 95 19.26 -19.35 -0.44
CA LEU A 95 20.70 -19.37 -0.22
C LEU A 95 21.19 -20.83 -0.24
N PRO A 96 21.30 -21.45 -1.43
CA PRO A 96 21.55 -22.88 -1.61
C PRO A 96 22.86 -23.38 -1.01
N PHE A 97 23.85 -22.50 -0.82
CA PHE A 97 25.19 -22.85 -0.33
C PHE A 97 25.52 -22.26 1.05
N THR A 98 24.52 -21.79 1.80
CA THR A 98 24.71 -21.18 3.12
C THR A 98 23.97 -21.97 4.20
N SER A 99 24.59 -22.07 5.38
CA SER A 99 24.00 -22.67 6.57
C SER A 99 22.81 -21.87 7.10
N ALA A 100 21.99 -22.47 7.96
CA ALA A 100 20.92 -21.77 8.69
C ALA A 100 21.39 -20.50 9.44
N GLY A 101 20.45 -19.64 9.83
CA GLY A 101 20.71 -18.42 10.62
C GLY A 101 20.80 -17.12 9.82
N TRP A 102 20.67 -17.17 8.49
CA TRP A 102 20.43 -15.97 7.69
C TRP A 102 18.97 -15.51 7.80
N SER A 103 18.73 -14.22 7.55
CA SER A 103 17.40 -13.63 7.65
C SER A 103 17.09 -12.70 6.50
N PHE A 104 15.81 -12.57 6.20
CA PHE A 104 15.27 -11.58 5.28
C PHE A 104 13.99 -10.98 5.87
N ARG A 105 13.66 -9.76 5.47
CA ARG A 105 12.41 -9.10 5.85
C ARG A 105 11.47 -9.10 4.66
N ILE A 106 10.23 -9.48 4.91
CA ILE A 106 9.14 -9.45 3.95
C ILE A 106 8.26 -8.25 4.30
N HIS A 107 7.80 -7.53 3.27
CA HIS A 107 6.91 -6.38 3.39
C HIS A 107 5.64 -6.62 2.59
N ALA A 108 4.48 -6.36 3.18
CA ALA A 108 3.21 -6.27 2.47
C ALA A 108 2.72 -4.82 2.50
N ILE A 109 2.33 -4.33 1.32
CA ILE A 109 1.71 -3.02 1.16
C ILE A 109 0.21 -3.25 1.06
N CYS A 110 -0.53 -2.67 2.00
CA CYS A 110 -1.95 -2.85 2.19
C CYS A 110 -2.69 -1.55 1.93
N THR A 111 -3.88 -1.63 1.34
CA THR A 111 -4.80 -0.48 1.25
C THR A 111 -6.17 -0.83 1.82
N ARG A 112 -6.85 0.16 2.39
CA ARG A 112 -8.20 -0.02 2.89
C ARG A 112 -9.16 -0.30 1.73
N LEU A 113 -10.03 -1.29 1.92
CA LEU A 113 -11.14 -1.58 1.01
C LEU A 113 -12.20 -0.49 1.09
#